data_AF-A0A3A5IF64-F1
#
_entry.id   AF-A0A3A5IF64-F1
#
_cell.length_a   1.000
_cell.length_b   1.000
_cell.length_c   1.000
_cell.angle_alpha   90.00
_cell.angle_beta   90.00
_cell.angle_gamma   90.00
#
_symmetry.space_group_name_H-M   'P 1'
#
loop_
_entity.id
_entity.type
_entity.pdbx_description
1 polymer ?
#
loop_
_entity_poly.entity_id
_entity_poly.type
_entity_poly.pdbx_seq_one_letter_code
_entity_poly.pdbx_strand_id
1 'polypeptide(L)' 'MKHSLGLHETVDAHELLTFKNLCVTKSALMSGLVKDEELKTLLENDATIGQGHIQQLQAFLKKGGSYS' A
#
# COMPACT_ATOMS: atom_id res chain seq x y z
N MET A 1 19.30 -0.64 -19.05
CA MET A 1 18.86 0.76 -18.96
C MET A 1 18.18 0.95 -17.61
N LYS A 2 18.59 1.93 -16.80
CA LYS A 2 17.82 2.31 -15.59
C LYS A 2 16.60 3.10 -16.06
N HIS A 3 15.41 2.51 -15.94
CA HIS A 3 14.17 3.26 -16.15
C HIS A 3 13.93 4.12 -14.91
N SER A 4 14.19 5.43 -15.02
CA SER A 4 13.72 6.41 -14.04
C SER A 4 12.23 6.61 -14.24
N LEU A 5 11.49 6.83 -13.15
CA LEU A 5 10.08 7.21 -13.26
C LEU A 5 9.99 8.63 -13.79
N GLY A 6 9.04 8.87 -14.69
CA GLY A 6 8.63 10.23 -15.05
C GLY A 6 7.92 10.92 -13.89
N LEU A 7 7.76 12.25 -13.99
CA LEU A 7 7.06 13.04 -12.96
C LEU A 7 5.62 12.52 -12.73
N HIS A 8 4.86 12.30 -13.80
CA HIS A 8 3.49 11.79 -13.71
C HIS A 8 3.43 10.40 -13.05
N GLU A 9 4.27 9.47 -13.50
CA GLU A 9 4.33 8.11 -12.95
C GLU A 9 4.72 8.11 -11.46
N THR A 10 5.61 9.02 -11.06
CA THR A 10 5.98 9.20 -9.65
C THR A 10 4.81 9.68 -8.82
N VAL A 11 4.03 10.65 -9.33
CA VAL A 11 2.83 11.16 -8.65
C VAL A 11 1.77 10.07 -8.54
N ASP A 12 1.44 9.38 -9.63
CA ASP A 12 0.47 8.27 -9.63
C ASP A 12 0.84 7.18 -8.62
N ALA A 13 2.13 6.83 -8.54
CA ALA A 13 2.61 5.85 -7.57
C ALA A 13 2.49 6.34 -6.11
N HIS A 14 2.68 7.64 -5.85
CA HIS A 14 2.44 8.23 -4.53
C HIS A 14 0.94 8.27 -4.17
N GLU A 15 0.07 8.54 -5.13
CA GLU A 15 -1.38 8.47 -4.94
C GLU A 15 -1.83 7.04 -4.60
N LEU A 16 -1.33 6.05 -5.34
CA LEU A 16 -1.62 4.64 -5.07
C LEU A 16 -1.09 4.19 -3.70
N LEU A 17 0.12 4.64 -3.32
CA LEU A 17 0.68 4.40 -1.99
C LEU A 17 -0.21 4.98 -0.89
N THR A 18 -0.67 6.22 -1.06
CA THR A 18 -1.57 6.90 -0.12
C THR A 18 -2.90 6.17 0.00
N PHE A 19 -3.48 5.77 -1.13
CA PHE A 19 -4.69 4.97 -1.17
C PHE A 19 -4.54 3.65 -0.42
N LYS A 20 -3.44 2.92 -0.64
CA LYS A 20 -3.19 1.64 0.06
C LYS A 20 -2.98 1.82 1.56
N ASN A 21 -2.30 2.88 2.00
CA ASN A 21 -2.20 3.21 3.42
C ASN A 21 -3.58 3.43 4.05
N LEU A 22 -4.50 4.12 3.36
CA LEU A 22 -5.86 4.32 3.83
C LEU A 22 -6.63 3.00 3.95
N CYS A 23 -6.53 2.13 2.94
CA CYS A 23 -7.15 0.80 2.98
C CYS A 23 -6.64 -0.03 4.17
N VAL A 24 -5.32 -0.17 4.31
CA VAL A 24 -4.73 -0.94 5.41
C VAL A 24 -5.12 -0.39 6.77
N THR A 25 -5.11 0.94 6.93
CA THR A 25 -5.54 1.59 8.17
C THR A 25 -6.99 1.25 8.50
N LYS A 26 -7.89 1.31 7.50
CA LYS A 26 -9.30 0.95 7.70
C LYS A 26 -9.46 -0.52 8.06
N SER A 27 -8.85 -1.44 7.31
CA SER A 27 -8.97 -2.88 7.54
C SER A 27 -8.41 -3.27 8.91
N ALA A 28 -7.25 -2.74 9.30
CA ALA A 28 -6.64 -2.99 10.60
C ALA A 28 -7.44 -2.42 11.78
N LEU A 29 -8.05 -1.24 11.63
CA LEU A 29 -8.93 -0.70 12.66
C LEU A 29 -10.23 -1.51 12.76
N MET A 30 -10.83 -1.86 11.62
CA MET A 30 -12.09 -2.62 11.59
C MET A 30 -11.93 -4.04 12.13
N SER A 31 -10.79 -4.71 11.89
CA SER A 31 -10.54 -6.04 12.45
C SER A 31 -10.51 -6.04 13.99
N GLY A 32 -10.10 -4.93 14.61
CA GLY A 32 -10.14 -4.76 16.07
C GLY A 32 -11.53 -4.44 16.64
N LEU A 33 -12.50 -4.05 15.79
CA LEU A 33 -13.84 -3.63 16.21
C LEU A 33 -14.94 -4.65 15.86
N VAL A 34 -14.71 -5.48 14.84
CA VAL A 34 -15.69 -6.44 14.35
C VAL A 34 -15.83 -7.63 15.32
N LYS A 35 -17.05 -8.14 15.47
CA LYS A 35 -17.37 -9.29 16.35
C LYS A 35 -17.45 -10.62 15.61
N ASP A 36 -17.72 -10.56 14.31
CA ASP A 36 -17.78 -11.74 13.47
C ASP A 36 -16.35 -12.20 13.15
N GLU A 37 -16.02 -13.43 13.57
CA GLU A 37 -14.64 -13.95 13.49
C GLU A 37 -14.18 -14.25 12.07
N GLU A 38 -15.10 -14.59 11.16
CA GLU A 38 -14.78 -14.80 9.75
C GLU A 38 -14.43 -13.46 9.08
N LEU A 39 -15.25 -12.44 9.31
CA LEU A 39 -14.99 -11.09 8.83
C LEU A 39 -13.73 -10.48 9.45
N LYS A 40 -13.46 -10.75 10.73
CA LYS A 40 -12.20 -10.37 11.38
C LYS A 40 -11.00 -10.94 10.64
N THR A 41 -11.01 -12.26 10.41
CA THR A 41 -9.93 -12.96 9.71
C THR A 41 -9.72 -12.38 8.31
N LEU A 42 -10.81 -12.07 7.59
CA LEU A 42 -10.73 -11.44 6.28
C LEU A 42 -10.06 -10.05 6.33
N LEU A 43 -10.42 -9.21 7.31
CA LEU A 43 -9.86 -7.87 7.49
C LEU A 43 -8.38 -7.90 7.92
N GLU A 44 -7.99 -8.84 8.79
CA GLU A 44 -6.59 -9.05 9.18
C GLU A 44 -5.73 -9.51 8.00
N ASN A 45 -6.26 -10.40 7.17
CA ASN A 45 -5.60 -10.84 5.94
C ASN A 45 -5.46 -9.69 4.95
N ASP A 46 -6.50 -8.88 4.73
CA ASP A 46 -6.45 -7.70 3.86
C ASP A 46 -5.41 -6.68 4.34
N ALA A 47 -5.37 -6.40 5.65
CA ALA A 47 -4.36 -5.53 6.24
C ALA A 47 -2.93 -6.07 6.02
N THR A 48 -2.70 -7.37 6.23
CA THR A 48 -1.40 -8.02 6.06
C THR A 48 -0.93 -7.98 4.60
N ILE A 49 -1.81 -8.35 3.66
CA ILE A 49 -1.52 -8.31 2.23
C ILE A 49 -1.25 -6.86 1.78
N GLY A 50 -2.08 -5.92 2.24
CA GLY A 50 -1.93 -4.50 1.94
C GLY A 50 -0.61 -3.91 2.43
N GLN A 51 -0.12 -4.31 3.61
CA GLN A 51 1.22 -3.93 4.10
C GLN A 51 2.32 -4.41 3.15
N GLY A 52 2.22 -5.63 2.62
CA GLY A 52 3.13 -6.14 1.60
C GLY A 52 3.13 -5.30 0.33
N HIS A 53 1.94 -4.91 -0.17
CA HIS A 53 1.82 -4.02 -1.33
C HIS A 53 2.43 -2.63 -1.09
N ILE A 54 2.25 -2.06 0.11
CA ILE A 54 2.87 -0.78 0.50
C ILE A 54 4.39 -0.88 0.42
N GLN A 55 4.98 -1.94 0.96
CA GLN A 55 6.44 -2.15 0.91
C GLN A 55 6.94 -2.26 -0.53
N GLN A 56 6.20 -2.97 -1.39
CA GLN A 56 6.52 -3.08 -2.82
C GLN A 56 6.45 -1.72 -3.53
N LEU A 57 5.41 -0.92 -3.29
CA LEU A 57 5.26 0.43 -3.86
C LEU A 57 6.35 1.38 -3.38
N GLN A 58 6.71 1.33 -2.09
CA GLN A 58 7.83 2.10 -1.56
C GLN A 58 9.17 1.69 -2.18
N ALA A 59 9.40 0.39 -2.37
CA ALA A 59 10.60 -0.10 -3.04
C ALA A 59 10.64 0.33 -4.52
N PHE A 60 9.49 0.32 -5.20
CA PHE A 60 9.34 0.80 -6.57
C PHE A 60 9.68 2.30 -6.68
N LEU A 61 9.08 3.14 -5.85
CA LEU A 61 9.36 4.58 -5.79
C LEU A 61 10.84 4.87 -5.48
N LYS A 62 11.46 4.15 -4.55
CA LYS A 62 12.90 4.30 -4.24
C LYS A 62 13.80 3.93 -5.42
N LYS A 63 13.43 2.92 -6.21
CA LYS A 63 14.17 2.51 -7.42
C LYS A 63 14.01 3.52 -8.56
N GLY A 64 12.82 4.11 -8.68
CA GLY A 64 12.47 5.07 -9.73
C GLY A 64 12.85 6.52 -9.46
N GLY A 65 13.05 6.92 -8.20
CA GLY A 65 13.31 8.30 -7.77
C GLY A 65 14.75 8.79 -7.92
N SER A 66 15.60 8.11 -8.69
CA SER A 66 16.94 8.61 -9.02
C SER A 66 16.84 9.62 -10.16
N TYR A 67 16.49 10.87 -9.84
CA TYR A 67 16.73 12.00 -10.73
C TYR A 67 18.25 12.18 -10.85
N SER A 68 18.82 11.81 -12.00
CA SER A 68 20.13 12.25 -12.46
C SER A 68 19.95 13.37 -13.47
#